data_AF-A0A370KDI5-F1
#
_entry.id   AF-A0A370KDI5-F1
#
_cell.length_a   1.000
_cell.length_b   1.000
_cell.length_c   1.000
_cell.angle_alpha   90.00
_cell.angle_beta   90.00
_cell.angle_gamma   90.00
#
_symmetry.space_group_name_H-M   'P 1'
#
loop_
_entity.id
_entity.type
_entity.pdbx_description
1 polymer ?
#
loop_
_entity_poly.entity_id
_entity_poly.type
_entity_poly.pdbx_seq_one_letter_code
_entity_poly.pdbx_strand_id
1 'polypeptide(L)'
;MAETMHFPYESFLDLLMQSVDREPAGAGIVASPLLAGVLFTSGEPRGWTPAAASLVPLLKARRATLQAAFDTTLAADELRRYQKFAKPGKPSAHIVQLRQKQASARQATSIARQSLIKAATAFVRDAGIDAPERTPIDEFIIAWIDAHVPRDDP
;
A
#
# COMPACT_ATOMS: atom_id res chain seq x y z
N MET A 1 -21.68 -10.33 4.87
CA MET A 1 -20.52 -9.68 5.51
C MET A 1 -19.56 -9.33 4.40
N ALA A 2 -19.30 -8.05 4.16
CA ALA A 2 -18.29 -7.67 3.17
C ALA A 2 -16.94 -8.11 3.73
N GLU A 3 -16.26 -9.00 3.01
CA GLU A 3 -14.91 -9.42 3.36
C GLU A 3 -14.01 -8.20 3.09
N THR A 4 -13.54 -7.57 4.16
CA THR A 4 -12.75 -6.35 4.08
C THR A 4 -11.27 -6.72 4.01
N MET A 5 -10.54 -6.15 3.07
CA MET A 5 -9.09 -6.30 2.99
C MET A 5 -8.44 -5.72 4.26
N HIS A 6 -7.69 -6.55 4.99
CA HIS A 6 -6.94 -6.11 6.16
C HIS A 6 -5.63 -5.44 5.74
N PHE A 7 -5.40 -4.20 6.19
CA PHE A 7 -4.15 -3.48 6.01
C PHE A 7 -3.40 -3.48 7.35
N PRO A 8 -2.22 -4.13 7.45
CA PRO A 8 -1.55 -4.33 8.73
C PRO A 8 -0.77 -3.10 9.23
N TYR A 9 -0.88 -1.96 8.56
CA TYR A 9 -0.16 -0.72 8.93
C TYR A 9 -1.14 0.45 9.11
N GLU A 10 -2.41 0.16 9.40
CA GLU A 10 -3.47 1.15 9.45
C GLU A 10 -3.24 2.10 10.63
N SER A 11 -2.98 1.57 11.83
CA SER A 11 -2.79 2.42 13.02
C SER A 11 -1.56 3.32 12.88
N PHE A 12 -0.49 2.80 12.25
CA PHE A 12 0.71 3.57 12.00
C PHE A 12 0.50 4.67 10.95
N LEU A 13 -0.24 4.37 9.87
CA LEU A 13 -0.60 5.38 8.87
C LEU A 13 -1.44 6.50 9.48
N ASP A 14 -2.40 6.16 10.34
CA ASP A 14 -3.24 7.15 11.02
C ASP A 14 -2.44 8.02 11.98
N LEU A 15 -1.49 7.42 12.72
CA LEU A 15 -0.55 8.15 13.56
C LEU A 15 0.27 9.14 12.74
N LEU A 16 0.85 8.70 11.61
CA LEU A 16 1.62 9.56 10.72
C LEU A 16 0.79 10.73 10.18
N MET A 17 -0.45 10.47 9.78
CA MET A 17 -1.33 11.53 9.26
C MET A 17 -1.67 12.56 10.34
N GLN A 18 -1.94 12.13 11.57
CA GLN A 18 -2.20 13.03 12.70
C GLN A 18 -0.96 13.83 13.13
N SER A 19 0.23 13.27 12.93
CA SER A 19 1.49 13.88 13.36
C SER A 19 2.15 14.75 12.29
N VAL A 20 1.87 14.55 11.00
CA VAL A 20 2.29 15.48 9.94
C VAL A 20 1.59 16.83 10.09
N ASP A 21 0.36 16.84 10.60
CA ASP A 21 -0.40 18.08 10.85
C ASP A 21 -0.02 18.78 12.18
N ARG A 22 0.86 18.18 13.00
CA ARG A 22 1.20 18.67 14.35
C ARG A 22 2.72 18.78 14.53
N GLU A 23 3.21 19.91 15.03
CA GLU A 23 4.63 20.07 15.41
C GLU A 23 5.08 18.87 16.27
N PRO A 24 6.24 18.25 15.97
CA PRO A 24 6.67 16.96 16.50
C PRO A 24 7.05 17.02 17.98
N ALA A 25 6.04 17.13 18.84
CA ALA A 25 6.17 16.94 20.27
C ALA A 25 6.22 15.43 20.57
N GLY A 26 7.37 14.81 20.34
CA GLY A 26 7.79 13.55 20.96
C GLY A 26 6.74 12.43 20.98
N ALA A 27 6.03 12.21 19.88
CA ALA A 27 5.09 11.10 19.78
C ALA A 27 5.88 9.79 19.92
N GLY A 28 5.53 9.00 20.93
CA GLY A 28 6.14 7.71 21.25
C GLY A 28 5.83 6.65 20.20
N ILE A 29 6.31 6.86 18.98
CA ILE A 29 6.31 5.85 17.93
C ILE A 29 7.33 4.80 18.37
N VAL A 30 6.85 3.61 18.73
CA VAL A 30 7.70 2.42 18.88
C VAL A 30 8.10 1.96 17.48
N ALA A 31 9.00 2.72 16.85
CA ALA A 31 9.54 2.47 15.52
C ALA A 31 10.89 1.76 15.62
N SER A 32 11.23 1.00 14.56
CA SER A 32 12.60 0.51 14.37
C SER A 32 13.59 1.69 14.40
N PRO A 33 14.82 1.54 14.96
CA PRO A 33 15.81 2.62 14.97
C PRO A 33 16.11 3.22 13.59
N LEU A 34 16.05 2.38 12.55
CA LEU A 34 16.23 2.83 11.16
C LEU A 34 15.06 3.71 10.70
N LEU A 35 13.83 3.32 11.01
CA LEU A 35 12.65 4.13 10.73
C LEU A 35 12.69 5.45 11.51
N ALA A 36 13.09 5.44 12.78
CA ALA A 36 13.25 6.67 13.57
C ALA A 36 14.28 7.64 12.96
N GLY A 37 15.41 7.13 12.46
CA GLY A 37 16.41 7.93 11.77
C GLY A 37 15.92 8.50 10.43
N VAL A 38 15.02 7.79 9.75
CA VAL A 38 14.37 8.31 8.53
C VAL A 38 13.33 9.37 8.87
N LEU A 39 12.56 9.20 9.96
CA LEU A 39 11.45 10.09 10.31
C LEU A 39 11.89 11.43 10.91
N PHE A 40 12.96 11.43 11.70
CA PHE A 40 13.36 12.57 12.52
C PHE A 40 14.75 13.08 12.14
N THR A 41 14.88 14.40 11.94
CA THR A 41 16.20 15.03 11.83
C THR A 41 16.93 15.00 13.17
N SER A 42 18.22 14.66 13.16
CA SER A 42 19.04 14.53 14.36
C SER A 42 19.59 15.85 14.92
N GLY A 43 19.24 17.00 14.32
CA GLY A 43 19.63 18.34 14.77
C GLY A 43 18.41 19.23 15.02
N GLU A 44 18.44 20.04 16.08
CA GLU A 44 17.32 20.93 16.41
C GLU A 44 17.03 21.99 15.32
N PRO A 45 15.74 22.35 15.14
CA PRO A 45 14.57 21.71 15.75
C PRO A 45 14.30 20.37 15.08
N ARG A 46 13.91 19.36 15.89
CA ARG A 46 13.53 18.00 15.46
C ARG A 46 12.29 18.05 14.57
N GLY A 47 12.42 18.51 13.33
CA GLY A 47 11.36 18.50 12.32
C GLY A 47 11.18 17.12 11.69
N TRP A 48 9.99 16.92 11.11
CA TRP A 48 9.76 15.83 10.16
C TRP A 48 10.73 15.97 8.99
N THR A 49 11.39 14.88 8.61
CA THR A 49 12.22 14.88 7.40
C THR A 49 11.33 14.89 6.14
N PRO A 50 11.86 15.30 4.98
CA PRO A 50 11.19 15.11 3.70
C PRO A 50 10.78 13.65 3.46
N ALA A 51 11.60 12.70 3.91
CA ALA A 51 11.31 11.28 3.84
C ALA A 51 10.02 10.91 4.58
N ALA A 52 9.80 11.52 5.74
CA ALA A 52 8.62 11.28 6.55
C ALA A 52 7.33 11.75 5.85
N ALA A 53 7.37 12.87 5.13
CA ALA A 53 6.26 13.33 4.29
C ALA A 53 6.01 12.38 3.10
N SER A 54 7.06 11.79 2.53
CA SER A 54 6.96 10.81 1.43
C SER A 54 6.51 9.40 1.86
N LEU A 55 6.57 9.08 3.16
CA LEU A 55 6.13 7.79 3.72
C LEU A 55 4.60 7.65 3.70
N VAL A 56 3.86 8.74 3.93
CA VAL A 56 2.39 8.73 3.87
C VAL A 56 1.85 8.31 2.49
N PRO A 57 2.25 8.93 1.37
CA PRO A 57 1.80 8.48 0.06
C PRO A 57 2.29 7.07 -0.29
N LEU A 58 3.46 6.66 0.21
CA LEU A 58 3.96 5.29 0.04
C LEU A 58 3.05 4.25 0.73
N LEU A 59 2.71 4.45 2.00
CA LEU A 59 1.81 3.54 2.73
C LEU A 59 0.39 3.52 2.13
N LYS A 60 -0.12 4.68 1.67
CA LYS A 60 -1.39 4.74 0.93
C LYS A 60 -1.35 3.93 -0.36
N ALA A 61 -0.25 4.03 -1.12
CA ALA A 61 -0.08 3.25 -2.34
C ALA A 61 0.06 1.74 -2.05
N ARG A 62 0.70 1.36 -0.94
CA ARG A 62 0.77 -0.02 -0.46
C ARG A 62 -0.61 -0.57 -0.10
N ARG A 63 -1.43 0.19 0.64
CA ARG A 63 -2.83 -0.15 0.94
C ARG A 63 -3.64 -0.35 -0.34
N ALA A 64 -3.56 0.61 -1.27
CA ALA A 64 -4.27 0.51 -2.55
C ALA A 64 -3.86 -0.73 -3.38
N THR A 65 -2.59 -1.12 -3.32
CA THR A 65 -2.09 -2.31 -4.01
C THR A 65 -2.68 -3.60 -3.43
N LEU A 66 -2.74 -3.70 -2.11
CA LEU A 66 -3.36 -4.85 -1.43
C LEU A 66 -4.87 -4.90 -1.69
N GLN A 67 -5.54 -3.74 -1.68
CA GLN A 67 -6.97 -3.67 -1.99
C GLN A 67 -7.25 -4.13 -3.42
N ALA A 68 -6.48 -3.66 -4.40
CA ALA A 68 -6.64 -4.06 -5.78
C ALA A 68 -6.38 -5.56 -6.00
N ALA A 69 -5.42 -6.15 -5.28
CA ALA A 69 -5.17 -7.59 -5.31
C ALA A 69 -6.34 -8.39 -4.72
N PHE A 70 -6.90 -7.91 -3.60
CA PHE A 70 -8.09 -8.49 -3.00
C PHE A 70 -9.30 -8.42 -3.93
N ASP A 71 -9.60 -7.24 -4.49
CA ASP A 71 -10.71 -7.02 -5.43
C ASP A 71 -10.58 -7.89 -6.69
N THR A 72 -9.35 -8.07 -7.19
CA THR A 72 -9.08 -8.95 -8.34
C THR A 72 -9.38 -10.41 -8.01
N THR A 73 -9.04 -10.86 -6.81
CA THR A 73 -9.32 -12.22 -6.34
C THR A 73 -10.82 -12.43 -6.19
N LEU A 74 -11.53 -11.48 -5.57
CA LEU A 74 -12.99 -11.53 -5.42
C LEU A 74 -13.70 -11.56 -6.78
N ALA A 75 -13.29 -10.70 -7.73
CA ALA A 75 -13.84 -10.70 -9.08
C ALA A 75 -13.58 -12.01 -9.84
N ALA A 76 -12.40 -12.62 -9.65
CA ALA A 76 -12.07 -13.91 -10.25
C ALA A 76 -12.92 -15.05 -9.66
N ASP A 77 -13.16 -15.04 -8.36
CA ASP A 77 -14.00 -16.03 -7.69
C ASP A 77 -15.48 -15.89 -8.06
N GLU A 78 -16.00 -14.67 -8.15
CA GLU A 78 -17.34 -14.40 -8.68
C GLU A 78 -17.49 -14.97 -10.10
N LEU A 79 -16.51 -14.71 -10.98
CA LEU A 79 -16.52 -15.20 -12.35
C LEU A 79 -16.47 -16.72 -12.41
N ARG A 80 -15.63 -17.37 -11.59
CA ARG A 80 -15.50 -18.83 -11.53
C ARG A 80 -16.78 -19.49 -11.04
N ARG A 81 -17.41 -18.92 -10.00
CA ARG A 81 -18.72 -19.37 -9.50
C ARG A 81 -19.78 -19.24 -10.60
N TYR A 82 -19.84 -18.10 -11.28
CA TYR A 82 -20.80 -17.90 -12.36
C TYR A 82 -20.60 -18.90 -13.50
N GLN A 83 -19.36 -19.10 -13.95
CA GLN A 83 -19.02 -20.05 -15.02
C GLN A 83 -19.38 -21.49 -14.67
N LYS A 84 -19.24 -21.91 -13.40
CA LYS A 84 -19.60 -23.26 -12.94
C LYS A 84 -21.10 -23.58 -13.12
N PHE A 85 -21.97 -22.58 -12.99
CA PHE A 85 -23.43 -22.75 -13.03
C PHE A 85 -24.09 -22.17 -14.30
N ALA A 86 -23.33 -21.52 -15.16
CA ALA A 86 -23.83 -20.97 -16.42
C ALA A 86 -24.16 -22.10 -17.40
N LYS A 87 -25.40 -22.15 -17.89
CA LYS A 87 -25.80 -23.07 -18.97
C LYS A 87 -25.07 -22.68 -20.26
N PRO A 88 -24.58 -23.65 -21.06
CA PRO A 88 -23.99 -23.37 -22.37
C PRO A 88 -25.00 -22.63 -23.25
N GLY A 89 -24.67 -21.40 -23.69
CA GLY A 89 -25.61 -20.54 -24.42
C GLY A 89 -25.10 -19.11 -24.60
N LYS A 90 -25.95 -18.23 -25.16
CA LYS A 90 -25.62 -16.81 -25.44
C LYS A 90 -25.15 -16.08 -24.17
N PRO A 91 -24.14 -15.19 -24.27
CA PRO A 91 -23.64 -14.44 -23.12
C PRO A 91 -24.77 -13.60 -22.53
N SER A 92 -25.09 -13.85 -21.26
CA SER A 92 -26.01 -13.03 -20.49
C SER A 92 -25.42 -11.63 -20.21
N ALA A 93 -26.25 -10.62 -19.97
CA ALA A 93 -25.75 -9.31 -19.54
C ALA A 93 -24.88 -9.41 -18.27
N HIS A 94 -25.16 -10.39 -17.41
CA HIS A 94 -24.41 -10.62 -16.17
C HIS A 94 -22.96 -11.08 -16.40
N ILE A 95 -22.68 -11.97 -17.36
CA ILE A 95 -21.28 -12.37 -17.66
C ILE A 95 -20.47 -11.21 -18.23
N VAL A 96 -21.10 -10.32 -19.00
CA VAL A 96 -20.46 -9.11 -19.53
C VAL A 96 -20.08 -8.17 -18.39
N GLN A 97 -20.99 -7.92 -17.45
CA GLN A 97 -20.72 -7.14 -16.24
C GLN A 97 -19.58 -7.73 -15.39
N LEU A 98 -19.55 -9.06 -15.21
CA LEU A 98 -18.48 -9.74 -14.47
C LEU A 98 -17.11 -9.58 -15.15
N ARG A 99 -17.05 -9.69 -16.47
CA ARG A 99 -15.80 -9.44 -17.22
C ARG A 99 -15.37 -7.98 -17.15
N GLN A 100 -16.31 -7.05 -17.19
CA GLN A 100 -16.03 -5.63 -17.02
C GLN A 100 -15.47 -5.34 -15.62
N LYS A 101 -16.05 -5.94 -14.57
CA LYS A 101 -15.51 -5.88 -13.20
C LYS A 101 -14.09 -6.44 -13.12
N GLN A 102 -13.83 -7.57 -13.77
CA GLN A 102 -12.48 -8.15 -13.81
C GLN A 102 -11.49 -7.25 -14.54
N ALA A 103 -11.89 -6.65 -15.66
CA ALA A 103 -11.07 -5.71 -16.41
C ALA A 103 -10.76 -4.46 -15.58
N SER A 104 -11.75 -3.89 -14.89
CA SER A 104 -11.55 -2.74 -14.00
C SER A 104 -10.65 -3.08 -12.82
N ALA A 105 -10.78 -4.26 -12.22
CA ALA A 105 -9.91 -4.71 -11.12
C ALA A 105 -8.45 -4.86 -11.56
N ARG A 106 -8.22 -5.42 -12.76
CA ARG A 106 -6.86 -5.49 -13.36
C ARG A 106 -6.28 -4.11 -13.62
N GLN A 107 -7.08 -3.19 -14.15
CA GLN A 107 -6.64 -1.81 -14.39
C GLN A 107 -6.30 -1.11 -13.06
N ALA A 108 -7.15 -1.26 -12.05
CA ALA A 108 -6.90 -0.73 -10.70
C ALA A 108 -5.59 -1.28 -10.11
N THR A 109 -5.31 -2.58 -10.31
CA THR A 109 -4.05 -3.20 -9.88
C THR A 109 -2.84 -2.57 -10.58
N SER A 110 -2.90 -2.36 -11.89
CA SER A 110 -1.82 -1.71 -12.63
C SER A 110 -1.58 -0.27 -12.15
N ILE A 111 -2.66 0.49 -11.92
CA ILE A 111 -2.58 1.88 -11.44
C ILE A 111 -1.99 1.91 -10.02
N ALA A 112 -2.46 1.04 -9.13
CA ALA A 112 -1.95 0.95 -7.76
C ALA A 112 -0.46 0.61 -7.73
N ARG A 113 -0.02 -0.34 -8.57
CA ARG A 113 1.41 -0.69 -8.71
C ARG A 113 2.26 0.47 -9.21
N GLN A 114 1.80 1.20 -10.22
CA GLN A 114 2.52 2.39 -10.71
C GLN A 114 2.60 3.49 -9.65
N SER A 115 1.53 3.70 -8.89
CA SER A 115 1.50 4.62 -7.76
C SER A 115 2.51 4.21 -6.68
N LEU A 116 2.57 2.92 -6.37
CA LEU A 116 3.54 2.36 -5.40
C LEU A 116 4.97 2.61 -5.85
N ILE A 117 5.31 2.28 -7.10
CA ILE A 117 6.64 2.51 -7.66
C ILE A 117 7.02 3.99 -7.57
N LYS A 118 6.12 4.89 -7.99
CA LYS A 118 6.37 6.34 -7.95
C LYS A 118 6.60 6.84 -6.52
N ALA A 119 5.78 6.42 -5.57
CA ALA A 119 5.92 6.80 -4.16
C ALA A 119 7.18 6.20 -3.53
N ALA A 120 7.54 4.96 -3.89
CA ALA A 120 8.75 4.30 -3.45
C ALA A 120 10.01 5.01 -3.95
N THR A 121 10.07 5.38 -5.23
CA THR A 121 11.20 6.16 -5.78
C THR A 121 11.38 7.48 -5.05
N ALA A 122 10.29 8.19 -4.75
CA ALA A 122 10.34 9.43 -3.99
C ALA A 122 10.86 9.18 -2.56
N PHE A 123 10.32 8.18 -1.87
CA PHE A 123 10.73 7.84 -0.52
C PHE A 123 12.19 7.41 -0.42
N VAL A 124 12.66 6.52 -1.28
CA VAL A 124 14.05 6.04 -1.29
C VAL A 124 15.03 7.20 -1.48
N ARG A 125 14.71 8.12 -2.41
CA ARG A 125 15.50 9.33 -2.65
C ARG A 125 15.49 10.26 -1.43
N ASP A 126 14.32 10.54 -0.86
CA ASP A 126 14.17 11.51 0.22
C ASP A 126 14.70 10.96 1.56
N ALA A 127 14.70 9.63 1.73
CA ALA A 127 15.26 8.91 2.87
C ALA A 127 16.76 8.60 2.77
N GLY A 128 17.37 8.83 1.59
CA GLY A 128 18.78 8.47 1.34
C GLY A 128 19.05 6.96 1.47
N ILE A 129 18.06 6.12 1.15
CA ILE A 129 18.19 4.67 1.19
C ILE A 129 18.77 4.19 -0.15
N ASP A 130 19.79 3.36 -0.12
CA ASP A 130 20.30 2.72 -1.34
C ASP A 130 19.42 1.51 -1.70
N ALA A 131 18.69 1.63 -2.80
CA ALA A 131 17.91 0.52 -3.35
C ALA A 131 18.83 -0.46 -4.12
N PRO A 132 18.70 -1.78 -3.92
CA PRO A 132 19.50 -2.77 -4.64
C PRO A 132 19.26 -2.70 -6.15
N GLU A 133 20.34 -2.65 -6.95
CA GLU A 133 20.28 -2.52 -8.42
C GLU A 133 19.54 -3.67 -9.12
N ARG A 134 19.53 -4.86 -8.49
CA ARG A 134 18.95 -6.09 -9.06
C ARG A 134 17.53 -6.39 -8.57
N THR A 135 16.98 -5.56 -7.71
CA THR A 135 15.65 -5.78 -7.11
C THR A 135 14.68 -4.72 -7.61
N PRO A 136 13.49 -5.11 -8.11
CA PRO A 136 12.44 -4.15 -8.42
C PRO A 136 12.13 -3.28 -7.20
N ILE A 137 12.00 -1.96 -7.42
CA ILE A 137 11.82 -1.02 -6.31
C ILE A 137 10.54 -1.28 -5.51
N ASP A 138 9.50 -1.79 -6.15
CA ASP A 138 8.26 -2.21 -5.50
C ASP A 138 8.48 -3.42 -4.58
N GLU A 139 9.28 -4.40 -4.98
CA GLU A 139 9.63 -5.54 -4.12
C GLU A 139 10.51 -5.12 -2.94
N PHE A 140 11.53 -4.31 -3.20
CA PHE A 140 12.41 -3.78 -2.17
C PHE A 140 11.64 -2.98 -1.12
N ILE A 141 10.79 -2.03 -1.54
CA ILE A 141 10.09 -1.17 -0.60
C ILE A 141 9.06 -1.94 0.22
N ILE A 142 8.44 -2.98 -0.35
CA ILE A 142 7.54 -3.87 0.38
C ILE A 142 8.30 -4.57 1.50
N ALA A 143 9.45 -5.17 1.19
CA ALA A 143 10.29 -5.83 2.19
C ALA A 143 10.79 -4.86 3.26
N TRP A 144 11.14 -3.63 2.87
CA TRP A 144 11.56 -2.59 3.79
C TRP A 144 10.42 -2.16 4.73
N ILE A 145 9.21 -1.93 4.21
CA ILE A 145 8.02 -1.62 5.02
C ILE A 145 7.78 -2.76 6.01
N ASP A 146 7.80 -3.99 5.52
CA ASP A 146 7.57 -5.21 6.31
C ASP A 146 8.58 -5.40 7.45
N ALA A 147 9.81 -4.92 7.29
CA ALA A 147 10.88 -5.04 8.29
C ALA A 147 10.93 -3.89 9.30
N HIS A 148 10.50 -2.69 8.90
CA HIS A 148 10.76 -1.46 9.68
C HIS A 148 9.51 -0.75 10.18
N VAL A 149 8.36 -0.95 9.53
CA VAL A 149 7.09 -0.31 9.91
C VAL A 149 6.36 -1.18 10.94
N PRO A 150 5.93 -0.60 12.08
CA PRO A 150 5.14 -1.33 13.07
C PRO A 150 3.86 -1.89 12.45
N ARG A 151 3.64 -3.18 12.65
CA ARG A 151 2.42 -3.87 12.24
C ARG A 151 1.38 -3.78 13.33
N ASP A 152 0.12 -3.67 12.92
CA ASP A 152 -1.02 -3.94 13.78
C ASP A 152 -1.00 -5.44 14.11
N ASP A 153 -0.93 -5.79 15.39
CA ASP A 153 -1.09 -7.19 15.82
C ASP A 153 -2.52 -7.65 15.47
N PRO A 154 -2.70 -8.87 14.93
CA PRO A 154 -4.01 -9.41 14.56
C PRO A 154 -4.91 -9.76 15.75
#